data_AF-A0A3B9D152-F1
#
_entry.id   AF-A0A3B9D152-F1
#
_cell.length_a   1.000
_cell.length_b   1.000
_cell.length_c   1.000
_cell.angle_alpha   90.00
_cell.angle_beta   90.00
_cell.angle_gamma   90.00
#
_symmetry.space_group_name_H-M   'P 1'
#
loop_
_entity.id
_entity.type
_entity.pdbx_description
1 polymer ?
#
loop_
_entity_poly.entity_id
_entity_poly.type
_entity_poly.pdbx_seq_one_letter_code
_entity_poly.pdbx_strand_id
1 'polypeptide(L)'
;LHELAHLVVSRSTGGEMDNICLWPLGGLEEPYGRGYWQDHVQTMMAGPFANLLLALSCLLTVPVAQALEILNPTTSFVIAEGETLVSILTRMAFLINITLFALNLLPVTPFDGGVLLRTYLSSRFSEVEGRDLMVRLGLICALFGMITGFVLNCASIVAVASFILVFHLHENMKWYQSTQPNDSVAEFDLTEESDELYSQSGEDELSETDKAISQQEVFERWRMQREHERIREERAQEARDTELMDQLLAKLHQDGRGSLTADELTLLTRLSNQIRDRRQHN
;
A
#
# COMPACT_ATOMS: atom_id res chain seq x y z
N LEU A 1 -17.70 -6.14 5.00
CA LEU A 1 -18.33 -5.87 3.68
C LEU A 1 -17.50 -4.87 2.88
N HIS A 2 -17.13 -3.75 3.49
CA HIS A 2 -16.12 -2.82 2.99
C HIS A 2 -14.86 -3.51 2.41
N GLU A 3 -14.09 -4.22 3.24
CA GLU A 3 -12.87 -4.93 2.81
C GLU A 3 -13.12 -6.03 1.76
N LEU A 4 -14.28 -6.69 1.84
CA LEU A 4 -14.67 -7.68 0.85
C LEU A 4 -14.89 -7.03 -0.53
N ALA A 5 -15.42 -5.80 -0.56
CA ALA A 5 -15.61 -5.07 -1.81
C ALA A 5 -14.27 -4.69 -2.45
N HIS A 6 -13.29 -4.25 -1.67
CA HIS A 6 -11.91 -4.05 -2.17
C HIS A 6 -11.36 -5.32 -2.80
N LEU A 7 -11.45 -6.45 -2.10
CA LEU A 7 -10.94 -7.73 -2.60
C LEU A 7 -11.64 -8.20 -3.88
N VAL A 8 -12.97 -8.09 -3.94
CA VAL A 8 -13.74 -8.50 -5.13
C VAL A 8 -13.37 -7.64 -6.34
N VAL A 9 -13.29 -6.32 -6.15
CA VAL A 9 -12.95 -5.40 -7.25
C VAL A 9 -11.49 -5.56 -7.66
N SER A 10 -10.56 -5.67 -6.70
CA SER A 10 -9.14 -5.92 -6.96
C SER A 10 -8.92 -7.19 -7.80
N ARG A 11 -9.61 -8.29 -7.47
CA ARG A 11 -9.53 -9.53 -8.29
C ARG A 11 -10.14 -9.35 -9.68
N SER A 12 -11.20 -8.56 -9.80
CA SER A 12 -11.85 -8.30 -11.10
C SER A 12 -10.98 -7.46 -12.04
N THR A 13 -10.12 -6.59 -11.49
CA THR A 13 -9.15 -5.77 -12.23
C THR A 13 -7.81 -6.48 -12.44
N GLY A 14 -7.69 -7.76 -12.05
CA GLY A 14 -6.47 -8.55 -12.21
C GLY A 14 -5.38 -8.27 -11.17
N GLY A 15 -5.72 -7.62 -10.06
CA GLY A 15 -4.88 -7.46 -8.89
C GLY A 15 -4.77 -8.71 -8.03
N GLU A 16 -3.67 -8.82 -7.29
CA GLU A 16 -3.41 -9.87 -6.32
C GLU A 16 -3.55 -9.25 -4.93
N MET A 17 -4.58 -9.68 -4.19
CA MET A 17 -4.85 -9.26 -2.81
C MET A 17 -4.99 -10.54 -1.98
N ASP A 18 -3.91 -10.90 -1.29
CA ASP A 18 -3.74 -12.21 -0.65
C ASP A 18 -4.38 -12.27 0.75
N ASN A 19 -4.48 -11.13 1.44
CA ASN A 19 -5.03 -11.05 2.79
C ASN A 19 -6.15 -10.02 2.91
N ILE A 20 -7.09 -10.30 3.81
CA ILE A 20 -8.10 -9.35 4.27
C ILE A 20 -7.69 -8.89 5.68
N CYS A 21 -7.15 -7.69 5.80
CA CYS A 21 -6.83 -7.13 7.11
C CYS A 21 -8.09 -6.48 7.71
N LEU A 22 -8.65 -7.09 8.77
CA LEU A 22 -9.79 -6.53 9.49
C LEU A 22 -9.27 -5.58 10.58
N TRP A 23 -8.92 -4.35 10.21
CA TRP A 23 -8.50 -3.33 11.15
C TRP A 23 -9.55 -2.21 11.28
N PRO A 24 -9.85 -1.70 12.50
CA PRO A 24 -10.95 -0.75 12.71
C PRO A 24 -10.87 0.57 11.93
N LEU A 25 -9.68 0.98 11.48
CA LEU A 25 -9.48 2.19 10.66
C LEU A 25 -9.07 1.89 9.20
N GLY A 26 -9.15 0.64 8.74
CA GLY A 26 -8.77 0.25 7.38
C GLY A 26 -7.44 -0.52 7.28
N GLY A 27 -7.33 -1.30 6.20
CA GLY A 27 -6.30 -2.31 5.99
C GLY A 27 -4.89 -1.76 5.76
N LEU A 28 -3.94 -2.28 6.55
CA LEU A 28 -2.50 -1.98 6.48
C LEU A 28 -1.81 -2.52 5.21
N GLU A 29 -2.54 -3.21 4.33
CA GLU A 29 -2.03 -3.76 3.09
C GLU A 29 -2.79 -3.15 1.91
N GLU A 30 -2.07 -2.35 1.13
CA GLU A 30 -2.59 -1.77 -0.10
C GLU A 30 -2.88 -2.87 -1.11
N PRO A 31 -4.07 -2.90 -1.73
CA PRO A 31 -4.35 -3.78 -2.86
C PRO A 31 -3.40 -3.41 -4.01
N TYR A 32 -2.41 -4.27 -4.28
CA TYR A 32 -1.54 -4.14 -5.43
C TYR A 32 -2.29 -4.66 -6.67
N GLY A 33 -2.78 -3.73 -7.49
CA GLY A 33 -3.26 -4.02 -8.83
C GLY A 33 -2.12 -4.00 -9.85
N ARG A 34 -2.13 -4.90 -10.84
CA ARG A 34 -1.22 -4.85 -12.00
C ARG A 34 -1.61 -3.77 -13.04
N GLY A 35 -2.56 -2.89 -12.69
CA GLY A 35 -3.36 -2.11 -13.64
C GLY A 35 -3.14 -0.60 -13.62
N TYR A 36 -3.79 0.08 -14.56
CA TYR A 36 -3.74 1.53 -14.76
C TYR A 36 -4.30 2.27 -13.52
N TRP A 37 -4.01 3.58 -13.40
CA TRP A 37 -4.56 4.47 -12.36
C TRP A 37 -6.07 4.26 -12.10
N GLN A 38 -6.83 4.00 -13.15
CA GLN A 38 -8.28 3.76 -13.09
C GLN A 38 -8.65 2.52 -12.26
N ASP A 39 -7.88 1.44 -12.36
CA ASP A 39 -8.12 0.18 -11.65
C ASP A 39 -7.88 0.36 -10.15
N HIS A 40 -6.86 1.16 -9.79
CA HIS A 40 -6.58 1.53 -8.41
C HIS A 40 -7.71 2.39 -7.83
N VAL A 41 -8.20 3.38 -8.58
CA VAL A 41 -9.35 4.21 -8.17
C VAL A 41 -10.60 3.35 -7.96
N GLN A 42 -10.91 2.44 -8.90
CA GLN A 42 -12.06 1.55 -8.76
C GLN A 42 -11.95 0.67 -7.51
N THR A 43 -10.75 0.13 -7.27
CA THR A 43 -10.48 -0.71 -6.10
C THR A 43 -10.64 0.08 -4.81
N MET A 44 -10.02 1.27 -4.68
CA MET A 44 -10.12 2.12 -3.50
C MET A 44 -11.54 2.65 -3.26
N MET A 45 -12.32 2.89 -4.31
CA MET A 45 -13.70 3.35 -4.16
C MET A 45 -14.69 2.23 -3.85
N ALA A 46 -14.33 0.96 -4.10
CA ALA A 46 -15.21 -0.18 -3.87
C ALA A 46 -15.69 -0.29 -2.41
N GLY A 47 -14.78 -0.11 -1.46
CA GLY A 47 -15.09 -0.13 -0.04
C GLY A 47 -16.07 0.98 0.38
N PRO A 48 -15.77 2.26 0.13
CA PRO A 48 -16.67 3.37 0.42
C PRO A 48 -18.05 3.17 -0.23
N PHE A 49 -18.10 2.73 -1.48
CA PHE A 49 -19.37 2.43 -2.15
C PHE A 49 -20.15 1.30 -1.47
N ALA A 50 -19.49 0.24 -0.99
CA ALA A 50 -20.17 -0.81 -0.24
C ALA A 50 -20.81 -0.27 1.05
N ASN A 51 -20.10 0.59 1.79
CA ASN A 51 -20.67 1.24 2.98
C ASN A 51 -21.85 2.14 2.61
N LEU A 52 -21.73 2.92 1.53
CA LEU A 52 -22.82 3.78 1.05
C LEU A 52 -24.07 2.95 0.69
N LEU A 53 -23.92 1.85 -0.05
CA LEU A 53 -25.03 0.98 -0.43
C LEU A 53 -25.71 0.37 0.80
N LEU A 54 -24.94 -0.03 1.82
CA LEU A 54 -25.48 -0.54 3.08
C LEU A 54 -26.26 0.55 3.83
N ALA A 55 -25.72 1.77 3.90
CA ALA A 55 -26.42 2.90 4.50
C ALA A 55 -27.74 3.19 3.77
N LEU A 56 -27.72 3.24 2.43
CA LEU A 56 -28.93 3.46 1.62
C LEU A 56 -29.96 2.33 1.79
N SER A 57 -29.52 1.08 1.93
CA SER A 57 -30.43 -0.04 2.19
C SER A 57 -31.19 0.10 3.51
N CYS A 58 -30.59 0.72 4.53
CA CYS A 58 -31.24 0.99 5.81
C CYS A 58 -32.38 2.01 5.69
N LEU A 59 -32.28 2.96 4.75
CA LEU A 59 -33.32 3.96 4.48
C LEU A 59 -34.62 3.36 3.91
N LEU A 60 -34.59 2.10 3.46
CA LEU A 60 -35.82 1.38 3.08
C LEU A 60 -36.74 1.12 4.28
N THR A 61 -36.18 1.17 5.49
CA THR A 61 -36.91 0.87 6.74
C THR A 61 -36.87 2.02 7.74
N VAL A 62 -35.83 2.85 7.72
CA VAL A 62 -35.70 4.04 8.58
C VAL A 62 -36.23 5.27 7.84
N PRO A 63 -37.23 6.00 8.38
CA PRO A 63 -37.72 7.23 7.79
C PRO A 63 -36.61 8.28 7.63
N VAL A 64 -36.62 9.02 6.52
CA VAL A 64 -35.61 10.04 6.21
C VAL A 64 -35.47 11.09 7.32
N ALA A 65 -36.58 11.49 7.94
CA ALA A 65 -36.55 12.46 9.03
C ALA A 65 -35.72 11.95 10.23
N GLN A 66 -35.88 10.67 10.60
CA GLN A 66 -35.09 10.05 11.66
C GLN A 66 -33.64 9.87 11.23
N ALA A 67 -33.38 9.52 9.97
CA ALA A 67 -32.03 9.43 9.44
C ALA A 67 -31.28 10.77 9.55
N LEU A 68 -31.93 11.89 9.21
CA LEU A 68 -31.34 13.23 9.34
C LEU A 68 -31.08 13.62 10.79
N GLU A 69 -31.95 13.23 11.71
CA GLU A 69 -31.74 13.42 13.15
C GLU A 69 -30.53 12.64 13.64
N ILE A 70 -30.38 11.37 13.23
CA ILE A 70 -29.24 10.52 13.60
C ILE A 70 -27.91 11.06 13.06
N LEU A 71 -27.92 11.72 11.89
CA LEU A 71 -26.72 12.35 11.32
C LEU A 71 -26.28 13.62 12.04
N ASN A 72 -27.16 14.22 12.86
CA ASN A 72 -26.84 15.45 13.55
C ASN A 72 -25.89 15.17 14.72
N PRO A 73 -24.64 15.68 14.71
CA PRO A 73 -23.66 15.41 15.77
C PRO A 73 -24.03 16.03 17.12
N THR A 74 -24.97 16.99 17.14
CA THR A 74 -25.41 17.66 18.36
C THR A 74 -26.50 16.91 19.10
N THR A 75 -27.17 15.96 18.43
CA THR A 75 -28.19 15.12 19.04
C THR A 75 -27.57 13.81 19.51
N SER A 76 -27.87 13.42 20.75
CA SER A 76 -27.43 12.13 21.27
C SER A 76 -28.24 11.01 20.63
N PHE A 77 -27.60 9.87 20.38
CA PHE A 77 -28.32 8.67 19.96
C PHE A 77 -29.19 8.16 21.11
N VAL A 78 -30.50 8.35 21.00
CA VAL A 78 -31.47 7.90 22.01
C VAL A 78 -32.19 6.66 21.52
N ILE A 79 -32.26 5.65 22.40
CA ILE A 79 -33.09 4.46 22.22
C ILE A 79 -34.44 4.78 22.85
N ALA A 80 -35.50 4.77 22.03
CA ALA A 80 -36.83 5.07 22.52
C ALA A 80 -37.39 3.86 23.31
N GLU A 81 -38.16 4.13 24.37
CA GLU A 81 -38.86 3.07 25.08
C GLU A 81 -39.85 2.36 24.15
N GLY A 82 -39.78 1.03 24.08
CA GLY A 82 -40.62 0.21 23.20
C GLY A 82 -40.10 0.06 21.77
N GLU A 83 -38.92 0.58 21.46
CA GLU A 83 -38.29 0.39 20.16
C GLU A 83 -37.87 -1.07 19.94
N THR A 84 -38.14 -1.61 18.75
CA THR A 84 -37.78 -2.99 18.41
C THR A 84 -36.27 -3.13 18.24
N LEU A 85 -35.70 -4.29 18.61
CA LEU A 85 -34.28 -4.57 18.42
C LEU A 85 -33.84 -4.37 16.96
N VAL A 86 -34.70 -4.76 16.01
CA VAL A 86 -34.46 -4.59 14.58
C VAL A 86 -34.32 -3.10 14.21
N SER A 87 -35.20 -2.23 14.70
CA SER A 87 -35.10 -0.78 14.47
C SER A 87 -33.79 -0.21 15.01
N ILE A 88 -33.41 -0.60 16.23
CA ILE A 88 -32.17 -0.15 16.86
C ILE A 88 -30.96 -0.58 16.03
N LEU A 89 -30.89 -1.86 15.64
CA LEU A 89 -29.78 -2.40 14.84
C LEU A 89 -29.70 -1.73 13.47
N THR A 90 -30.83 -1.48 12.82
CA THR A 90 -30.84 -0.80 11.51
C THR A 90 -30.39 0.65 11.63
N ARG A 91 -30.84 1.39 12.65
CA ARG A 91 -30.40 2.77 12.90
C ARG A 91 -28.90 2.85 13.20
N MET A 92 -28.39 1.90 13.99
CA MET A 92 -26.96 1.78 14.25
C MET A 92 -26.17 1.40 12.99
N ALA A 93 -26.65 0.43 12.21
CA ALA A 93 -26.03 0.02 10.96
C ALA A 93 -25.98 1.20 9.97
N PHE A 94 -27.05 1.98 9.87
CA PHE A 94 -27.08 3.19 9.06
C PHE A 94 -26.00 4.19 9.49
N LEU A 95 -25.95 4.53 10.78
CA LEU A 95 -24.98 5.47 11.33
C LEU A 95 -23.54 5.00 11.12
N ILE A 96 -23.24 3.73 11.42
CA ILE A 96 -21.89 3.17 11.25
C ILE A 96 -21.48 3.21 9.77
N ASN A 97 -22.33 2.75 8.86
CA ASN A 97 -21.98 2.69 7.45
C ASN A 97 -21.83 4.08 6.82
N ILE A 98 -22.69 5.05 7.16
CA ILE A 98 -22.56 6.40 6.62
C ILE A 98 -21.33 7.13 7.20
N THR A 99 -21.02 6.91 8.49
CA THR A 99 -19.80 7.44 9.09
C THR A 99 -18.55 6.83 8.47
N LEU A 100 -18.51 5.50 8.28
CA LEU A 100 -17.38 4.83 7.61
C LEU A 100 -17.23 5.29 6.15
N PHE A 101 -18.33 5.47 5.41
CA PHE A 101 -18.29 6.07 4.07
C PHE A 101 -17.67 7.47 4.10
N ALA A 102 -18.10 8.33 5.00
CA ALA A 102 -17.62 9.71 5.10
C ALA A 102 -16.13 9.76 5.52
N LEU A 103 -15.72 8.96 6.51
CA LEU A 103 -14.34 8.89 6.97
C LEU A 103 -13.42 8.32 5.87
N ASN A 104 -13.84 7.27 5.18
CA ASN A 104 -13.01 6.65 4.14
C ASN A 104 -12.84 7.53 2.90
N LEU A 105 -13.67 8.56 2.72
CA LEU A 105 -13.51 9.54 1.65
C LEU A 105 -12.55 10.68 2.02
N LEU A 106 -12.12 10.78 3.29
CA LEU A 106 -11.20 11.83 3.72
C LEU A 106 -9.84 11.66 3.02
N PRO A 107 -9.23 12.77 2.52
CA PRO A 107 -7.93 12.75 1.86
C PRO A 107 -6.77 12.66 2.87
N VAL A 108 -6.84 11.69 3.78
CA VAL A 108 -5.92 11.55 4.92
C VAL A 108 -5.63 10.06 5.11
N THR A 109 -4.35 9.67 5.17
CA THR A 109 -4.00 8.29 5.56
C THR A 109 -4.39 8.05 7.02
N PRO A 110 -4.93 6.88 7.40
CA PRO A 110 -4.95 5.60 6.66
C PRO A 110 -6.19 5.34 5.79
N PHE A 111 -7.08 6.31 5.60
CA PHE A 111 -8.34 6.11 4.86
C PHE A 111 -8.14 5.91 3.35
N ASP A 112 -9.10 5.26 2.68
CA ASP A 112 -9.05 4.96 1.23
C ASP A 112 -8.84 6.21 0.37
N GLY A 113 -9.50 7.33 0.71
CA GLY A 113 -9.33 8.61 0.04
C GLY A 113 -7.92 9.19 0.20
N GLY A 114 -7.28 8.90 1.34
CA GLY A 114 -5.88 9.24 1.57
C GLY A 114 -4.92 8.36 0.77
N VAL A 115 -5.18 7.05 0.69
CA VAL A 115 -4.42 6.12 -0.17
C VAL A 115 -4.52 6.56 -1.62
N LEU A 116 -5.73 6.86 -2.10
CA LEU A 116 -5.98 7.36 -3.44
C LEU A 116 -5.22 8.67 -3.70
N LEU A 117 -5.33 9.64 -2.79
CA LEU A 117 -4.60 10.90 -2.91
C LEU A 117 -3.09 10.66 -2.96
N ARG A 118 -2.54 9.80 -2.12
CA ARG A 118 -1.11 9.48 -2.12
C ARG A 118 -0.68 8.86 -3.45
N THR A 119 -1.43 7.88 -3.97
CA THR A 119 -1.14 7.26 -5.27
C THR A 119 -1.24 8.29 -6.41
N TYR A 120 -2.14 9.26 -6.30
CA TYR A 120 -2.22 10.38 -7.26
C TYR A 120 -0.97 11.26 -7.17
N LEU A 121 -0.57 11.65 -5.96
CA LEU A 121 0.58 12.51 -5.74
C LEU A 121 1.89 11.84 -6.18
N SER A 122 2.07 10.55 -5.92
CA SER A 122 3.24 9.80 -6.38
C SER A 122 3.34 9.69 -7.90
N SER A 123 2.22 9.83 -8.63
CA SER A 123 2.24 9.85 -10.09
C SER A 123 2.64 11.22 -10.68
N ARG A 124 2.61 12.28 -9.88
CA ARG A 124 2.72 13.67 -10.35
C ARG A 124 3.87 14.47 -9.75
N PHE A 125 4.33 14.09 -8.57
CA PHE A 125 5.37 14.77 -7.80
C PHE A 125 6.48 13.79 -7.45
N SER A 126 7.65 14.33 -7.08
CA SER A 126 8.69 13.52 -6.46
C SER A 126 8.21 12.92 -5.14
N GLU A 127 8.79 11.80 -4.70
CA GLU A 127 8.37 11.13 -3.45
C GLU A 127 8.38 12.07 -2.24
N VAL A 128 9.39 12.94 -2.17
CA VAL A 128 9.57 13.92 -1.08
C VAL A 128 8.46 14.98 -1.10
N GLU A 129 8.16 15.53 -2.26
CA GLU A 129 7.11 16.55 -2.44
C GLU A 129 5.72 15.98 -2.18
N GLY A 130 5.43 14.80 -2.75
CA GLY A 130 4.15 14.11 -2.54
C GLY A 130 3.91 13.79 -1.07
N ARG A 131 4.96 13.37 -0.35
CA ARG A 131 4.91 13.16 1.10
C ARG A 131 4.63 14.44 1.88
N ASP A 132 5.39 15.50 1.61
CA ASP A 132 5.22 16.76 2.34
C ASP A 132 3.80 17.31 2.15
N LEU A 133 3.26 17.20 0.93
CA LEU A 133 1.89 17.57 0.64
C LEU A 133 0.88 16.68 1.39
N MET A 134 1.11 15.37 1.44
CA MET A 134 0.24 14.43 2.15
C MET A 134 0.18 14.74 3.65
N VAL A 135 1.34 14.96 4.28
CA VAL A 135 1.45 15.34 5.70
C VAL A 135 0.72 16.65 5.98
N ARG A 136 0.92 17.67 5.13
CA ARG A 136 0.25 18.96 5.27
C ARG A 136 -1.27 18.84 5.15
N LEU A 137 -1.76 18.06 4.18
CA LEU A 137 -3.19 17.87 3.98
C LEU A 137 -3.83 17.14 5.18
N GLY A 138 -3.18 16.11 5.71
CA GLY A 138 -3.67 15.44 6.92
C GLY A 138 -3.67 16.33 8.16
N LEU A 139 -2.63 17.15 8.36
CA LEU A 139 -2.58 18.14 9.44
C LEU A 139 -3.73 19.16 9.33
N ILE A 140 -3.97 19.70 8.12
CA ILE A 140 -5.05 20.66 7.88
C ILE A 140 -6.41 20.01 8.14
N CYS A 141 -6.65 18.79 7.62
CA CYS A 141 -7.91 18.09 7.82
C CYS A 141 -8.16 17.78 9.30
N ALA A 142 -7.15 17.31 10.03
CA ALA A 142 -7.30 17.01 11.44
C ALA A 142 -7.49 18.28 12.29
N LEU A 143 -6.76 19.35 12.01
CA LEU A 143 -6.93 20.64 12.69
C LEU A 143 -8.33 21.21 12.44
N PHE A 144 -8.79 21.15 11.19
CA PHE A 144 -10.16 21.54 10.83
C PHE A 144 -11.18 20.74 11.64
N GLY A 145 -11.05 19.40 11.67
CA GLY A 145 -11.92 18.53 12.47
C GLY A 145 -11.91 18.87 13.97
N MET A 146 -10.74 19.15 14.54
CA MET A 146 -10.63 19.57 15.95
C MET A 146 -11.33 20.91 16.19
N ILE A 147 -11.08 21.92 15.34
CA ILE A 147 -11.73 23.24 15.44
C ILE A 147 -13.24 23.09 15.33
N THR A 148 -13.74 22.32 14.35
CA THR A 148 -15.16 22.03 14.20
C THR A 148 -15.73 21.35 15.45
N GLY A 149 -15.03 20.36 16.01
CA GLY A 149 -15.43 19.71 17.25
C GLY A 149 -15.52 20.68 18.44
N PHE A 150 -14.58 21.61 18.57
CA PHE A 150 -14.62 22.66 19.59
C PHE A 150 -15.77 23.65 19.37
N VAL A 151 -15.99 24.13 18.14
CA VAL A 151 -17.08 25.07 17.80
C VAL A 151 -18.45 24.45 18.06
N LEU A 152 -18.61 23.16 17.75
CA LEU A 152 -19.85 22.42 18.02
C LEU A 152 -19.97 21.93 19.47
N ASN A 153 -18.95 22.12 20.29
CA ASN A 153 -18.85 21.58 21.65
C ASN A 153 -19.04 20.05 21.71
N CYS A 154 -18.56 19.35 20.68
CA CYS A 154 -18.68 17.90 20.53
C CYS A 154 -17.32 17.24 20.79
N ALA A 155 -17.10 16.75 22.02
CA ALA A 155 -15.85 16.11 22.42
C ALA A 155 -15.50 14.87 21.58
N SER A 156 -16.50 14.14 21.07
CA SER A 156 -16.31 12.98 20.20
C SER A 156 -15.61 13.32 18.88
N ILE A 157 -16.01 14.42 18.24
CA ILE A 157 -15.39 14.89 16.98
C ILE A 157 -13.94 15.28 17.23
N VAL A 158 -13.66 16.00 18.34
CA VAL A 158 -12.29 16.34 18.73
C VAL A 158 -11.45 15.09 18.94
N ALA A 159 -11.97 14.09 19.67
CA ALA A 159 -11.27 12.84 19.91
C ALA A 159 -10.96 12.07 18.61
N VAL A 160 -11.94 11.95 17.71
CA VAL A 160 -11.75 11.30 16.40
C VAL A 160 -10.73 12.07 15.56
N ALA A 161 -10.80 13.39 15.49
CA ALA A 161 -9.85 14.21 14.74
C ALA A 161 -8.42 14.12 15.30
N SER A 162 -8.26 14.11 16.63
CA SER A 162 -6.96 13.87 17.28
C SER A 162 -6.42 12.47 16.99
N PHE A 163 -7.28 11.45 16.97
CA PHE A 163 -6.88 10.09 16.64
C PHE A 163 -6.43 9.98 15.18
N ILE A 164 -7.18 10.57 14.24
CA ILE A 164 -6.81 10.66 12.83
C ILE A 164 -5.46 11.34 12.67
N LEU A 165 -5.20 12.44 13.38
CA LEU A 165 -3.90 13.12 13.34
C LEU A 165 -2.75 12.21 13.73
N VAL A 166 -2.88 11.51 14.86
CA VAL A 166 -1.83 10.60 15.36
C VAL A 166 -1.59 9.47 14.38
N PHE A 167 -2.66 8.86 13.85
CA PHE A 167 -2.55 7.78 12.87
C PHE A 167 -1.96 8.23 11.56
N HIS A 168 -2.35 9.40 11.08
CA HIS A 168 -1.81 9.99 9.87
C HIS A 168 -0.30 10.21 9.99
N LEU A 169 0.16 10.77 11.11
CA LEU A 169 1.59 10.96 11.37
C LEU A 169 2.33 9.62 11.49
N HIS A 170 1.74 8.65 12.19
CA HIS A 170 2.31 7.31 12.33
C HIS A 170 2.46 6.61 10.97
N GLU A 171 1.45 6.69 10.11
CA GLU A 171 1.47 6.07 8.79
C GLU A 171 2.48 6.74 7.86
N ASN A 172 2.57 8.07 7.88
CA ASN A 172 3.59 8.80 7.12
C ASN A 172 5.01 8.54 7.64
N MET A 173 5.19 8.18 8.91
CA MET A 173 6.48 7.79 9.46
C MET A 173 6.97 6.44 8.93
N LYS A 174 6.09 5.47 8.67
CA LYS A 174 6.49 4.20 8.04
C LYS A 174 7.04 4.43 6.64
N TRP A 175 6.45 5.37 5.91
CA TRP A 175 6.93 5.77 4.59
C TRP A 175 8.35 6.36 4.63
N TYR A 176 8.77 6.94 5.75
CA TYR A 176 10.15 7.40 5.96
C TYR A 176 11.15 6.24 6.06
N GLN A 177 10.74 5.11 6.66
CA GLN A 177 11.61 3.95 6.87
C GLN A 177 11.79 3.11 5.61
N SER A 178 10.78 3.06 4.73
CA SER A 178 10.89 2.37 3.43
C SER A 178 11.75 3.11 2.41
N THR A 179 11.90 4.42 2.53
CA THR A 179 12.68 5.28 1.61
C THR A 179 14.10 5.56 2.13
N GLN A 180 14.48 5.09 3.32
CA GLN A 180 15.91 4.99 3.62
C GLN A 180 16.46 3.90 2.69
N PRO A 181 17.42 4.24 1.80
CA PRO A 181 18.29 3.19 1.30
C PRO A 181 18.87 2.55 2.55
N ASN A 182 18.74 1.23 2.67
CA ASN A 182 19.56 0.48 3.62
C ASN A 182 20.95 1.12 3.62
N ASP A 183 21.47 1.40 4.82
CA ASP A 183 22.87 1.78 5.07
C ASP A 183 23.83 0.64 4.66
N SER A 184 23.74 0.18 3.42
CA SER A 184 24.72 -0.61 2.68
C SER A 184 25.44 0.27 1.66
N VAL A 185 25.53 1.59 1.93
CA VAL A 185 26.32 2.59 1.19
C VAL A 185 27.82 2.37 1.47
N ALA A 186 28.31 1.16 1.18
CA ALA A 186 29.73 0.84 1.16
C ALA A 186 30.19 0.32 -0.22
N GLU A 187 29.31 0.23 -1.22
CA GLU A 187 29.70 -0.32 -2.52
C GLU A 187 28.87 0.25 -3.68
N PHE A 188 28.97 1.55 -3.92
CA PHE A 188 28.69 2.06 -5.26
C PHE A 188 29.58 3.25 -5.58
N ASP A 189 30.77 2.90 -6.05
CA ASP A 189 31.76 3.78 -6.65
C ASP A 189 31.47 3.82 -8.18
N LEU A 190 31.42 5.04 -8.74
CA LEU A 190 31.59 5.38 -10.16
C LEU A 190 30.47 5.07 -11.19
N THR A 191 29.38 5.86 -11.21
CA THR A 191 28.67 6.20 -12.48
C THR A 191 27.92 7.55 -12.38
N GLU A 192 28.52 8.59 -11.79
CA GLU A 192 27.90 9.92 -11.69
C GLU A 192 28.21 10.87 -12.87
N GLU A 193 28.75 10.39 -13.99
CA GLU A 193 29.28 11.29 -15.04
C GLU A 193 28.50 11.31 -16.37
N SER A 194 27.26 10.78 -16.47
CA SER A 194 26.55 10.71 -17.76
C SER A 194 25.22 11.44 -17.91
N ASP A 195 24.60 11.97 -16.85
CA ASP A 195 23.20 12.43 -16.94
C ASP A 195 22.98 13.96 -17.01
N GLU A 196 24.04 14.78 -17.01
CA GLU A 196 23.91 16.24 -17.04
C GLU A 196 23.70 16.88 -18.44
N LEU A 197 23.43 16.13 -19.52
CA LEU A 197 23.41 16.71 -20.89
C LEU A 197 22.03 16.95 -21.53
N TYR A 198 20.90 16.59 -20.93
CA TYR A 198 19.59 16.81 -21.58
C TYR A 198 18.54 17.43 -20.66
N SER A 199 18.71 18.71 -20.33
CA SER A 199 17.56 19.54 -19.92
C SER A 199 17.69 20.97 -20.43
N GLN A 200 17.48 21.16 -21.73
CA GLN A 200 17.14 22.48 -22.28
C GLN A 200 16.38 22.37 -23.60
N SER A 201 15.05 22.46 -23.55
CA SER A 201 14.24 23.45 -24.30
C SER A 201 12.78 23.00 -24.47
N GLY A 202 11.86 23.94 -24.26
CA GLY A 202 10.64 24.09 -25.07
C GLY A 202 9.34 23.50 -24.51
N GLU A 203 8.49 24.37 -23.99
CA GLU A 203 7.03 24.22 -24.03
C GLU A 203 6.54 24.16 -25.49
N ASP A 204 5.65 23.22 -25.85
CA ASP A 204 4.38 23.46 -26.59
C ASP A 204 3.77 22.17 -27.19
N GLU A 205 2.43 22.14 -27.17
CA GLU A 205 1.47 21.34 -27.98
C GLU A 205 1.47 19.79 -27.92
N LEU A 206 0.47 19.26 -27.20
CA LEU A 206 0.14 17.82 -27.13
C LEU A 206 -0.46 17.28 -28.43
N SER A 207 0.28 16.41 -29.11
CA SER A 207 -0.14 15.62 -30.28
C SER A 207 -0.31 14.13 -29.93
N GLU A 208 -1.25 13.43 -30.57
CA GLU A 208 -1.63 12.02 -30.35
C GLU A 208 -0.51 10.98 -30.59
N THR A 209 0.71 11.41 -30.92
CA THR A 209 1.87 10.54 -31.18
C THR A 209 2.61 10.08 -29.92
N ASP A 210 2.45 10.77 -28.78
CA ASP A 210 3.11 10.40 -27.50
C ASP A 210 2.55 9.14 -26.84
N LYS A 211 1.34 8.70 -27.21
CA LYS A 211 0.73 7.47 -26.64
C LYS A 211 1.43 6.20 -27.10
N ALA A 212 2.08 6.22 -28.27
CA ALA A 212 2.79 5.05 -28.81
C ALA A 212 4.17 4.86 -28.16
N ILE A 213 4.83 5.96 -27.75
CA ILE A 213 6.16 5.94 -27.11
C ILE A 213 6.05 5.38 -25.68
N SER A 214 4.98 5.72 -24.96
CA SER A 214 4.71 5.22 -23.60
C SER A 214 4.61 3.69 -23.48
N GLN A 215 4.09 2.99 -24.49
CA GLN A 215 3.92 1.53 -24.41
C GLN A 215 5.23 0.76 -24.59
N GLN A 216 6.14 1.26 -25.43
CA GLN A 216 7.46 0.64 -25.63
C GLN A 216 8.34 0.83 -24.39
N GLU A 217 8.33 2.02 -23.77
CA GLU A 217 9.06 2.30 -22.53
C GLU A 217 8.55 1.49 -21.33
N VAL A 218 7.26 1.18 -21.26
CA VAL A 218 6.70 0.30 -20.21
C VAL A 218 7.12 -1.15 -20.43
N PHE A 219 7.16 -1.62 -21.68
CA PHE A 219 7.61 -2.96 -22.00
C PHE A 219 9.10 -3.16 -21.74
N GLU A 220 9.93 -2.16 -22.05
CA GLU A 220 11.36 -2.18 -21.74
C GLU A 220 11.62 -2.16 -20.23
N ARG A 221 10.89 -1.34 -19.46
CA ARG A 221 10.96 -1.36 -17.99
C ARG A 221 10.57 -2.71 -17.40
N TRP A 222 9.49 -3.32 -17.88
CA TRP A 222 9.08 -4.66 -17.45
C TRP A 222 10.14 -5.73 -17.78
N ARG A 223 10.76 -5.64 -18.95
CA ARG A 223 11.83 -6.57 -19.35
C ARG A 223 13.07 -6.40 -18.47
N MET A 224 13.46 -5.17 -18.19
CA MET A 224 14.59 -4.85 -17.30
C MET A 224 14.32 -5.33 -15.87
N GLN A 225 13.11 -5.16 -15.36
CA GLN A 225 12.74 -5.59 -14.02
C GLN A 225 12.81 -7.12 -13.87
N ARG A 226 12.32 -7.88 -14.85
CA ARG A 226 12.43 -9.36 -14.86
C ARG A 226 13.86 -9.85 -14.98
N GLU A 227 14.70 -9.13 -15.72
CA GLU A 227 16.12 -9.44 -15.82
C GLU A 227 16.83 -9.20 -14.47
N HIS A 228 16.53 -8.09 -13.79
CA HIS A 228 17.04 -7.79 -12.46
C HIS A 228 16.58 -8.80 -11.40
N GLU A 229 15.32 -9.23 -11.43
CA GLU A 229 14.80 -10.28 -10.55
C GLU A 229 15.52 -11.60 -10.79
N ARG A 230 15.71 -11.99 -12.06
CA ARG A 230 16.48 -13.20 -12.41
C ARG A 230 17.90 -13.14 -11.90
N ILE A 231 18.61 -12.03 -12.12
CA ILE A 231 19.97 -11.83 -11.62
C ILE A 231 20.01 -11.89 -10.08
N ARG A 232 18.99 -11.36 -9.39
CA ARG A 232 18.89 -11.40 -7.93
C ARG A 232 18.68 -12.82 -7.41
N GLU A 233 17.81 -13.60 -8.04
CA GLU A 233 17.59 -15.01 -7.71
C GLU A 233 18.84 -15.85 -7.95
N GLU A 234 19.53 -15.62 -9.07
CA GLU A 234 20.79 -16.28 -9.40
C GLU A 234 21.86 -15.98 -8.34
N ARG A 235 22.04 -14.71 -7.96
CA ARG A 235 23.00 -14.31 -6.90
C ARG A 235 22.63 -14.89 -5.53
N ALA A 236 21.34 -14.92 -5.19
CA ALA A 236 20.88 -15.51 -3.93
C ALA A 236 21.12 -17.03 -3.90
N GLN A 237 20.94 -17.71 -5.03
CA GLN A 237 21.24 -19.13 -5.15
C GLN A 237 22.75 -19.39 -5.06
N GLU A 238 23.57 -18.55 -5.69
CA GLU A 238 25.04 -18.63 -5.61
C GLU A 238 25.56 -18.44 -4.18
N ALA A 239 24.98 -17.51 -3.43
CA ALA A 239 25.34 -17.31 -2.03
C ALA A 239 25.05 -18.58 -1.19
N ARG A 240 23.87 -19.19 -1.38
CA ARG A 240 23.49 -20.44 -0.70
C ARG A 240 24.40 -21.61 -1.08
N ASP A 241 24.69 -21.76 -2.37
CA ASP A 241 25.55 -22.83 -2.88
C ASP A 241 26.98 -22.70 -2.33
N THR A 242 27.48 -21.46 -2.19
CA THR A 242 28.81 -21.16 -1.62
C THR A 242 28.85 -21.46 -0.12
N GLU A 243 27.84 -21.03 0.63
CA GLU A 243 27.76 -21.28 2.08
C GLU A 243 27.70 -22.78 2.39
N LEU A 244 26.88 -23.55 1.66
CA LEU A 244 26.82 -25.00 1.79
C LEU A 244 28.17 -25.66 1.49
N MET A 245 28.87 -25.17 0.47
CA MET A 245 30.20 -25.68 0.14
C MET A 245 31.21 -25.40 1.25
N ASP A 246 31.21 -24.19 1.83
CA ASP A 246 32.09 -23.83 2.94
C ASP A 246 31.81 -24.69 4.19
N GLN A 247 30.54 -24.96 4.50
CA GLN A 247 30.17 -25.86 5.59
C GLN A 247 30.69 -27.29 5.37
N LEU A 248 30.57 -27.81 4.14
CA LEU A 248 31.08 -29.14 3.79
C LEU A 248 32.62 -29.19 3.81
N LEU A 249 33.30 -28.12 3.39
CA LEU A 249 34.75 -28.00 3.45
C LEU A 249 35.25 -27.88 4.90
N ALA A 250 34.54 -27.16 5.75
CA ALA A 250 34.85 -27.07 7.18
C ALA A 250 34.72 -28.43 7.88
N LYS A 251 33.62 -29.15 7.61
CA LYS A 251 33.39 -30.53 8.10
C LYS A 251 34.46 -31.50 7.60
N LEU A 252 34.90 -31.35 6.35
CA LEU A 252 35.99 -32.14 5.76
C LEU A 252 37.35 -31.82 6.42
N HIS A 253 37.61 -30.55 6.72
CA HIS A 253 38.86 -30.09 7.33
C HIS A 253 38.98 -30.51 8.80
N GLN A 254 37.88 -30.47 9.56
CA GLN A 254 37.88 -30.78 10.99
C GLN A 254 37.95 -32.29 11.27
N ASP A 255 37.14 -33.09 10.57
CA ASP A 255 36.93 -34.51 10.91
C ASP A 255 37.50 -35.48 9.85
N GLY A 256 38.09 -34.94 8.77
CA GLY A 256 38.66 -35.71 7.68
C GLY A 256 37.61 -36.34 6.76
N ARG A 257 38.08 -37.03 5.71
CA ARG A 257 37.24 -37.52 4.59
C ARG A 257 36.16 -38.54 4.99
N GLY A 258 36.25 -39.12 6.19
CA GLY A 258 35.30 -40.10 6.71
C GLY A 258 34.05 -39.51 7.38
N SER A 259 33.98 -38.18 7.54
CA SER A 259 32.85 -37.48 8.19
C SER A 259 31.71 -37.12 7.25
N LEU A 260 31.95 -37.15 5.93
CA LEU A 260 30.97 -36.87 4.90
C LEU A 260 30.21 -38.13 4.52
N THR A 261 28.89 -38.01 4.39
CA THR A 261 28.04 -39.04 3.79
C THR A 261 28.28 -39.13 2.27
N ALA A 262 27.90 -40.24 1.65
CA ALA A 262 28.03 -40.42 0.20
C ALA A 262 27.27 -39.35 -0.61
N ASP A 263 26.14 -38.88 -0.08
CA ASP A 263 25.32 -37.84 -0.69
C ASP A 263 26.01 -36.46 -0.59
N GLU A 264 26.59 -36.13 0.57
CA GLU A 264 27.34 -34.89 0.78
C GLU A 264 28.61 -34.82 -0.10
N LEU A 265 29.31 -35.95 -0.30
CA LEU A 265 30.46 -36.03 -1.20
C LEU A 265 30.07 -35.79 -2.67
N THR A 266 28.94 -36.34 -3.08
CA THR A 266 28.39 -36.18 -4.43
C THR A 266 27.96 -34.73 -4.67
N LEU A 267 27.32 -34.12 -3.67
CA LEU A 267 26.91 -32.72 -3.69
C LEU A 267 28.11 -31.77 -3.77
N LEU A 268 29.15 -31.99 -2.96
CA LEU A 268 30.39 -31.22 -3.00
C LEU A 268 31.07 -31.29 -4.37
N THR A 269 31.13 -32.49 -4.96
CA THR A 269 31.72 -32.70 -6.30
C THR A 269 30.93 -31.96 -7.38
N ARG A 270 29.60 -31.96 -7.28
CA ARG A 270 28.72 -31.22 -8.18
C ARG A 270 28.92 -29.71 -8.08
N LEU A 271 28.90 -29.15 -6.87
CA LEU A 271 29.11 -27.71 -6.63
C LEU A 271 30.50 -27.25 -7.09
N SER A 272 31.53 -28.05 -6.83
CA SER A 272 32.90 -27.77 -7.28
C SER A 272 33.01 -27.72 -8.81
N ASN A 273 32.41 -28.69 -9.52
CA ASN A 273 32.38 -28.69 -10.98
C ASN A 273 31.59 -27.49 -11.54
N GLN A 274 30.45 -27.16 -10.94
CA GLN A 274 29.59 -26.05 -11.37
C GLN A 274 30.33 -24.69 -11.29
N ILE A 275 31.10 -24.46 -10.22
CA ILE A 275 31.90 -23.23 -10.08
C ILE A 275 33.06 -23.21 -11.08
N ARG A 276 33.70 -24.37 -11.31
CA ARG A 276 34.79 -24.47 -12.29
C ARG A 276 34.30 -24.15 -13.70
N ASP A 277 33.14 -24.68 -14.09
CA ASP A 277 32.57 -24.46 -15.41
C ASP A 277 32.14 -23.00 -15.60
N ARG A 278 31.61 -22.33 -14.55
CA ARG A 278 31.28 -20.89 -14.59
C ARG A 278 32.51 -20.00 -14.72
N ARG A 279 33.61 -20.32 -14.04
CA ARG A 279 34.90 -19.59 -14.19
C ARG A 279 35.54 -19.72 -15.56
N GLN A 280 35.11 -20.68 -16.39
CA GLN A 280 35.57 -20.83 -17.76
C GLN A 280 34.70 -20.08 -18.78
N HIS A 281 33.48 -19.67 -18.41
CA HIS A 281 32.51 -19.01 -19.28
C HIS A 281 32.33 -17.50 -18.98
N ASN A 282 32.89 -17.00 -17.88
CA ASN A 282 33.13 -15.57 -17.60
C ASN A 282 34.55 -15.19 -18.00
#